data_AF-A0AAQ4DPQ9-F1
#
_entry.id   AF-A0AAQ4DPQ9-F1
#
_cell.length_a   1.000
_cell.length_b   1.000
_cell.length_c   1.000
_cell.angle_alpha   90.00
_cell.angle_beta   90.00
_cell.angle_gamma   90.00
#
_symmetry.space_group_name_H-M   'P 1'
#
loop_
_entity.id
_entity.type
_entity.pdbx_description
1 polymer ?
#
loop_
_entity_poly.entity_id
_entity_poly.type
_entity_poly.pdbx_seq_one_letter_code
_entity_poly.pdbx_strand_id
1 'polypeptide(L)'
;MCLALRGCTGLKRLSLDLFPSTVAIPGALEATVISLTRLESLELSIDWHEHLLGDLVPLLTKTASLKTLRALNGSAHHSANSAFLAGLFQNSSITHLSLSSWILSGDCSALGTRNPHNNLGTYLKQSPSLRSVHISDFTFGPEVDVRTICDALTTNKVLLTLKLEVRTLRLEYAIAVKELLYTNKTLRYFSLTSGYSHYIIGADSDSEGEGDIYDSFCRRCGIYHHFDADHVKPWISALLENDTSITELKFSLWCFSLLECQAFCRAVTVNKSLKKIILEDFWPHTRKTCRTLSECGLQDRVFVESLFLVQYPGKGTRAMGCSPFAAPFGPFQAAVDRAAMYRGLTNVTLQVYSILCVTGETEPASTPIVQLIQRLTSIKYLVLSLTRNCCNRCWNVCGPAICEAVRRNPSIRNLRFSFAGPRGFDMAPVASLLHRSRTLRKFTMASLSQECLAAFFTELSTSELANNYALQDLSCYHHKRGWVTQLVAIKDILLRNRALAKRAARFVTGTRAKYTADAFEKVSDCSTLVDEVQATAFVEVAQAKELIARCALALTDFTEFMRFAGVVRDVMECSARDDGQTQLDDLPEACLRRIHHFLRLSDVLYTSD
;
A
#
# COMPACT_ATOMS: atom_id res chain seq x y z
N MET A 1 26.80 5.99 -10.93
CA MET A 1 26.01 5.13 -10.01
C MET A 1 26.71 3.81 -9.70
N CYS A 2 26.88 2.91 -10.68
CA CYS A 2 27.46 1.57 -10.45
C CYS A 2 28.81 1.59 -9.72
N LEU A 3 29.72 2.50 -10.11
CA LEU A 3 31.00 2.69 -9.42
C LEU A 3 30.84 3.08 -7.94
N ALA A 4 29.90 3.98 -7.63
CA ALA A 4 29.61 4.38 -6.26
C ALA A 4 29.03 3.22 -5.45
N LEU A 5 28.12 2.44 -6.05
CA LEU A 5 27.55 1.25 -5.41
C LEU A 5 28.62 0.18 -5.11
N ARG A 6 29.60 -0.02 -6.00
CA ARG A 6 30.73 -0.96 -5.72
C ARG A 6 31.56 -0.55 -4.51
N GLY A 7 31.66 0.76 -4.24
CA GLY A 7 32.31 1.26 -3.02
C GLY A 7 31.48 1.07 -1.74
N CYS A 8 30.19 0.73 -1.85
CA CYS A 8 29.29 0.61 -0.71
C CYS A 8 29.31 -0.79 -0.09
N THR A 9 30.28 -1.05 0.78
CA THR A 9 30.41 -2.35 1.48
C THR A 9 29.30 -2.61 2.51
N GLY A 10 28.60 -1.57 2.98
CA GLY A 10 27.56 -1.65 4.01
C GLY A 10 26.12 -1.74 3.50
N LEU A 11 25.90 -1.79 2.18
CA LEU A 11 24.55 -1.68 1.62
C LEU A 11 23.76 -2.98 1.80
N LYS A 12 22.71 -2.92 2.63
CA LYS A 12 21.84 -4.08 2.91
C LYS A 12 20.58 -4.17 2.05
N ARG A 13 20.12 -3.06 1.48
CA ARG A 13 18.88 -3.01 0.69
C ARG A 13 19.09 -2.15 -0.54
N LEU A 14 18.71 -2.67 -1.69
CA LEU A 14 18.77 -1.97 -2.97
C LEU A 14 17.40 -2.07 -3.64
N SER A 15 16.85 -0.93 -4.04
CA SER A 15 15.61 -0.84 -4.82
C SER A 15 15.94 -0.11 -6.12
N LEU A 16 15.68 -0.75 -7.25
CA LEU A 16 15.91 -0.22 -8.59
C LEU A 16 14.57 -0.11 -9.30
N ASP A 17 14.22 1.10 -9.71
CA ASP A 17 13.05 1.41 -10.51
C ASP A 17 13.56 1.92 -11.87
N LEU A 18 13.67 1.01 -12.84
CA LEU A 18 14.18 1.31 -14.18
C LEU A 18 13.00 1.35 -15.14
N PHE A 19 12.63 2.56 -15.55
CA PHE A 19 11.54 2.79 -16.50
C PHE A 19 11.90 2.24 -17.90
N PRO A 20 10.90 1.89 -18.73
CA PRO A 20 11.09 1.44 -20.10
C PRO A 20 11.72 2.52 -20.95
N SER A 21 13.04 2.48 -21.05
CA SER A 21 13.74 3.04 -22.18
C SER A 21 14.90 2.10 -22.46
N THR A 22 14.69 1.10 -23.31
CA THR A 22 15.63 0.48 -24.28
C THR A 22 17.10 0.24 -23.90
N VAL A 23 17.47 0.38 -22.63
CA VAL A 23 18.84 0.29 -22.15
C VAL A 23 18.92 -1.05 -21.46
N ALA A 24 19.55 -2.02 -22.13
CA ALA A 24 20.03 -3.23 -21.49
C ALA A 24 20.65 -2.84 -20.15
N ILE A 25 20.37 -3.59 -19.07
CA ILE A 25 21.14 -3.41 -17.85
C ILE A 25 22.61 -3.53 -18.27
N PRO A 26 23.44 -2.48 -18.09
CA PRO A 26 24.84 -2.62 -18.42
C PRO A 26 25.39 -3.75 -17.54
N GLY A 27 26.17 -4.69 -18.07
CA GLY A 27 26.84 -5.73 -17.25
C GLY A 27 27.61 -5.14 -16.05
N ALA A 28 27.90 -3.83 -16.10
CA ALA A 28 28.36 -3.06 -14.95
C ALA A 28 27.44 -3.12 -13.73
N LEU A 29 26.11 -3.12 -13.86
CA LEU A 29 25.15 -3.21 -12.75
C LEU A 29 25.10 -4.63 -12.16
N GLU A 30 25.09 -5.68 -12.99
CA GLU A 30 25.21 -7.07 -12.50
C GLU A 30 26.45 -7.22 -11.62
N ALA A 31 27.63 -6.90 -12.18
CA ALA A 31 28.89 -6.97 -11.46
C ALA A 31 28.90 -6.08 -10.21
N THR A 32 28.16 -4.96 -10.24
CA THR A 32 27.98 -4.10 -9.07
C THR A 32 27.15 -4.78 -8.00
N VAL A 33 26.00 -5.36 -8.34
CA VAL A 33 25.13 -5.95 -7.33
C VAL A 33 25.76 -7.21 -6.75
N ILE A 34 26.47 -8.02 -7.56
CA ILE A 34 27.27 -9.15 -7.07
C ILE A 34 28.35 -8.70 -6.07
N SER A 35 28.95 -7.52 -6.28
CA SER A 35 29.95 -6.98 -5.34
C SER A 35 29.36 -6.53 -4.00
N LEU A 36 28.04 -6.39 -3.88
CA LEU A 36 27.35 -6.01 -2.65
C LEU A 36 27.19 -7.24 -1.73
N THR A 37 28.29 -7.71 -1.14
CA THR A 37 28.35 -8.93 -0.31
C THR A 37 27.46 -8.91 0.94
N ARG A 38 26.95 -7.74 1.35
CA ARG A 38 26.02 -7.57 2.48
C ARG A 38 24.57 -7.31 2.04
N LEU A 39 24.26 -7.42 0.76
CA LEU A 39 22.92 -7.14 0.24
C LEU A 39 21.95 -8.23 0.71
N GLU A 40 20.98 -7.84 1.55
CA GLU A 40 19.96 -8.73 2.10
C GLU A 40 18.62 -8.61 1.37
N SER A 41 18.35 -7.48 0.71
CA SER A 41 17.09 -7.23 0.00
C SER A 41 17.33 -6.55 -1.33
N LEU A 42 16.81 -7.14 -2.40
CA LEU A 42 16.83 -6.59 -3.75
C LEU A 42 15.39 -6.43 -4.27
N GLU A 43 15.03 -5.21 -4.63
CA GLU A 43 13.76 -4.89 -5.29
C GLU A 43 14.03 -4.33 -6.68
N LEU A 44 13.40 -4.95 -7.68
CA LEU A 44 13.53 -4.66 -9.10
C LEU A 44 12.13 -4.39 -9.64
N SER A 45 11.85 -3.13 -9.96
CA SER A 45 10.67 -2.68 -10.69
C SER A 45 11.15 -2.24 -12.07
N ILE A 46 11.26 -3.21 -12.99
CA ILE A 46 11.89 -3.04 -14.29
C ILE A 46 11.08 -3.81 -15.34
N ASP A 47 11.04 -3.33 -16.58
CA ASP A 47 10.47 -4.11 -17.67
C ASP A 47 11.44 -5.24 -18.05
N TRP A 48 11.02 -6.48 -17.80
CA TRP A 48 11.84 -7.67 -17.99
C TRP A 48 12.02 -8.02 -19.46
N HIS A 49 13.21 -7.75 -20.00
CA HIS A 49 13.64 -8.30 -21.29
C HIS A 49 14.40 -9.62 -21.07
N GLU A 50 14.46 -10.47 -22.10
CA GLU A 50 15.10 -11.79 -22.02
C GLU A 50 16.56 -11.74 -21.53
N HIS A 51 17.35 -10.81 -22.06
CA HIS A 51 18.74 -10.61 -21.64
C HIS A 51 18.87 -10.23 -20.16
N LEU A 52 17.94 -9.41 -19.67
CA LEU A 52 17.91 -8.90 -18.29
C LEU A 52 17.81 -10.03 -17.26
N LEU A 53 16.95 -11.01 -17.54
CA LEU A 53 16.73 -12.15 -16.65
C LEU A 53 17.94 -13.09 -16.67
N GLY A 54 18.57 -13.27 -17.84
CA GLY A 54 19.84 -13.99 -17.97
C GLY A 54 20.94 -13.38 -17.10
N ASP A 55 21.10 -12.05 -17.16
CA ASP A 55 22.11 -11.31 -16.38
C ASP A 55 21.86 -11.37 -14.87
N LEU A 56 20.63 -11.67 -14.42
CA LEU A 56 20.37 -11.90 -13.00
C LEU A 56 20.74 -13.29 -12.50
N VAL A 57 20.90 -14.29 -13.37
CA VAL A 57 21.21 -15.65 -12.94
C VAL A 57 22.53 -15.71 -12.16
N PRO A 58 23.65 -15.11 -12.62
CA PRO A 58 24.88 -15.06 -11.84
C PRO A 58 24.71 -14.37 -10.47
N LEU A 59 23.87 -13.34 -10.41
CA LEU A 59 23.56 -12.66 -9.16
C LEU A 59 22.81 -13.56 -8.18
N LEU A 60 21.77 -14.25 -8.64
CA LEU A 60 21.00 -15.17 -7.81
C LEU A 60 21.86 -16.33 -7.32
N THR A 61 22.70 -16.88 -8.18
CA THR A 61 23.56 -18.03 -7.86
C THR A 61 24.70 -17.67 -6.91
N LYS A 62 25.29 -16.47 -7.03
CA LYS A 62 26.48 -16.06 -6.25
C LYS A 62 26.16 -15.30 -4.96
N THR A 63 24.98 -14.72 -4.83
CA THR A 63 24.66 -13.85 -3.68
C THR A 63 24.12 -14.65 -2.50
N ALA A 64 25.01 -15.08 -1.60
CA ALA A 64 24.65 -15.83 -0.39
C ALA A 64 23.98 -14.99 0.72
N SER A 65 24.04 -13.66 0.64
CA SER A 65 23.44 -12.76 1.63
C SER A 65 21.97 -12.42 1.34
N LEU A 66 21.49 -12.69 0.12
CA LEU A 66 20.20 -12.19 -0.36
C LEU A 66 19.05 -12.98 0.26
N LYS A 67 18.29 -12.33 1.16
CA LYS A 67 17.14 -12.93 1.85
C LYS A 67 15.82 -12.61 1.19
N THR A 68 15.72 -11.44 0.57
CA THR A 68 14.49 -10.94 -0.04
C THR A 68 14.74 -10.55 -1.49
N LEU A 69 13.97 -11.13 -2.40
CA LEU A 69 13.93 -10.73 -3.80
C LEU A 69 12.51 -10.31 -4.17
N ARG A 70 12.38 -9.09 -4.71
CA ARG A 70 11.13 -8.59 -5.30
C ARG A 70 11.39 -8.24 -6.75
N ALA A 71 10.84 -9.01 -7.67
CA ALA A 71 10.89 -8.77 -9.10
C ALA A 71 9.46 -8.49 -9.56
N LEU A 72 9.09 -7.21 -9.57
CA LEU A 72 7.73 -6.75 -9.81
C LEU A 72 7.65 -6.07 -11.17
N ASN A 73 6.45 -6.09 -11.76
CA ASN A 73 6.14 -5.51 -13.08
C ASN A 73 6.90 -6.19 -14.23
N GLY A 74 6.43 -5.99 -15.48
CA GLY A 74 7.08 -6.47 -16.70
C GLY A 74 6.45 -7.72 -17.32
N SER A 75 6.86 -8.02 -18.56
CA SER A 75 6.45 -9.18 -19.34
C SER A 75 7.69 -9.84 -19.91
N ALA A 76 7.98 -11.08 -19.53
CA ALA A 76 9.17 -11.79 -19.97
C ALA A 76 8.87 -12.86 -21.03
N HIS A 77 9.84 -13.13 -21.90
CA HIS A 77 9.81 -14.31 -22.77
C HIS A 77 10.08 -15.60 -21.98
N HIS A 78 9.54 -16.73 -22.44
CA HIS A 78 9.54 -18.01 -21.73
C HIS A 78 10.94 -18.60 -21.44
N SER A 79 11.88 -18.49 -22.39
CA SER A 79 13.28 -18.95 -22.25
C SER A 79 13.97 -18.31 -21.04
N ALA A 80 13.73 -17.01 -20.86
CA ALA A 80 14.27 -16.20 -19.78
C ALA A 80 13.75 -16.62 -18.39
N ASN A 81 12.49 -17.02 -18.31
CA ASN A 81 11.86 -17.49 -17.07
C ASN A 81 12.52 -18.77 -16.54
N SER A 82 12.82 -19.71 -17.44
CA SER A 82 13.45 -20.98 -17.06
C SER A 82 14.86 -20.78 -16.51
N ALA A 83 15.66 -19.93 -17.14
CA ALA A 83 16.99 -19.58 -16.66
C ALA A 83 16.93 -18.87 -15.30
N PHE A 84 16.02 -17.92 -15.14
CA PHE A 84 15.81 -17.20 -13.88
C PHE A 84 15.41 -18.15 -12.74
N LEU A 85 14.46 -19.07 -12.98
CA LEU A 85 14.06 -20.08 -12.00
C LEU A 85 15.22 -21.02 -11.66
N ALA A 86 16.01 -21.45 -12.64
CA ALA A 86 17.21 -22.25 -12.38
C ALA A 86 18.23 -21.49 -11.49
N GLY A 87 18.39 -20.19 -11.70
CA GLY A 87 19.18 -19.32 -10.82
C GLY A 87 18.61 -19.24 -9.40
N LEU A 88 17.29 -19.14 -9.26
CA LEU A 88 16.61 -19.17 -7.95
C LEU A 88 16.80 -20.51 -7.24
N PHE A 89 16.73 -21.64 -7.95
CA PHE A 89 16.96 -22.97 -7.39
C PHE A 89 18.33 -23.14 -6.73
N GLN A 90 19.34 -22.48 -7.29
CA GLN A 90 20.70 -22.51 -6.77
C GLN A 90 20.88 -21.56 -5.57
N ASN A 91 19.96 -20.62 -5.36
CA ASN A 91 20.01 -19.73 -4.22
C ASN A 91 19.35 -20.35 -2.99
N SER A 92 20.14 -20.61 -1.95
CA SER A 92 19.67 -21.15 -0.67
C SER A 92 19.43 -20.10 0.42
N SER A 93 19.68 -18.82 0.14
CA SER A 93 19.56 -17.73 1.11
C SER A 93 18.20 -17.03 1.07
N ILE A 94 17.51 -17.07 -0.07
CA ILE A 94 16.22 -16.39 -0.25
C ILE A 94 15.17 -17.05 0.66
N THR A 95 14.56 -16.22 1.48
CA THR A 95 13.47 -16.57 2.41
C THR A 95 12.16 -15.90 2.01
N HIS A 96 12.22 -14.76 1.29
CA HIS A 96 11.06 -14.00 0.85
C HIS A 96 11.17 -13.71 -0.64
N LEU A 97 10.18 -14.18 -1.40
CA LEU A 97 10.15 -14.04 -2.85
C LEU A 97 8.84 -13.34 -3.26
N SER A 98 8.96 -12.25 -4.01
CA SER A 98 7.82 -11.56 -4.61
C SER A 98 8.04 -11.47 -6.12
N LEU A 99 7.18 -12.10 -6.90
CA LEU A 99 7.27 -12.16 -8.36
C LEU A 99 5.97 -11.67 -8.99
N SER A 100 6.03 -11.27 -10.26
CA SER A 100 4.83 -11.07 -11.06
C SER A 100 4.45 -12.35 -11.83
N SER A 101 3.18 -12.45 -12.24
CA SER A 101 2.59 -13.61 -12.92
C SER A 101 3.28 -14.01 -14.22
N TRP A 102 4.08 -13.15 -14.85
CA TRP A 102 4.88 -13.51 -16.02
C TRP A 102 5.80 -14.72 -15.77
N ILE A 103 6.22 -14.98 -14.53
CA ILE A 103 7.02 -16.18 -14.22
C ILE A 103 6.25 -17.48 -14.49
N LEU A 104 4.93 -17.40 -14.55
CA LEU A 104 4.00 -18.51 -14.76
C LEU A 104 3.59 -18.66 -16.22
N SER A 105 3.89 -17.69 -17.09
CA SER A 105 3.55 -17.80 -18.51
C SER A 105 4.44 -18.86 -19.18
N GLY A 106 3.91 -20.07 -19.32
CA GLY A 106 4.30 -21.01 -20.36
C GLY A 106 3.48 -20.72 -21.63
N ASP A 107 3.99 -21.07 -22.80
CA ASP A 107 3.27 -20.95 -24.06
C ASP A 107 1.89 -21.64 -23.97
N CYS A 108 0.81 -20.87 -23.92
CA CYS A 108 -0.56 -21.35 -24.10
C CYS A 108 -1.09 -21.06 -25.51
N SER A 109 -0.24 -20.61 -26.44
CA SER A 109 -0.74 -19.95 -27.65
C SER A 109 -0.99 -20.86 -28.88
N ALA A 110 -0.82 -22.19 -28.83
CA ALA A 110 -1.12 -22.98 -30.04
C ALA A 110 -1.61 -24.43 -29.89
N LEU A 111 -1.33 -25.15 -28.79
CA LEU A 111 -1.69 -26.57 -28.69
C LEU A 111 -2.03 -26.86 -27.23
N GLY A 112 -3.22 -27.41 -26.95
CA GLY A 112 -3.77 -27.67 -25.61
C GLY A 112 -2.99 -28.65 -24.72
N THR A 113 -1.68 -28.77 -24.89
CA THR A 113 -0.78 -29.51 -24.02
C THR A 113 -0.35 -28.61 -22.87
N ARG A 114 -0.83 -28.91 -21.66
CA ARG A 114 -0.29 -28.35 -20.41
C ARG A 114 1.23 -28.48 -20.43
N ASN A 115 1.96 -27.39 -20.28
CA ASN A 115 3.42 -27.41 -20.25
C ASN A 115 3.87 -28.16 -18.97
N PRO A 116 4.49 -29.35 -19.08
CA PRO A 116 4.81 -30.20 -17.92
C PRO A 116 5.99 -29.67 -17.08
N HIS A 117 6.55 -28.51 -17.44
CA HIS A 117 7.76 -27.94 -16.82
C HIS A 117 7.50 -26.57 -16.18
N ASN A 118 6.44 -26.43 -15.37
CA ASN A 118 6.34 -25.30 -14.46
C ASN A 118 7.40 -25.44 -13.36
N ASN A 119 8.60 -24.93 -13.65
CA ASN A 119 9.77 -24.95 -12.78
C ASN A 119 9.52 -24.24 -11.43
N LEU A 120 8.52 -23.35 -11.34
CA LEU A 120 8.17 -22.72 -10.07
C LEU A 120 7.52 -23.72 -9.10
N GLY A 121 6.63 -24.59 -9.56
CA GLY A 121 6.04 -25.62 -8.71
C GLY A 121 7.12 -26.52 -8.09
N THR A 122 8.07 -26.98 -8.90
CA THR A 122 9.22 -27.75 -8.41
C THR A 122 10.08 -26.95 -7.42
N TYR A 123 10.30 -25.65 -7.67
CA TYR A 123 11.07 -24.79 -6.77
C TYR A 123 10.38 -24.63 -5.41
N LEU A 124 9.08 -24.35 -5.44
CA LEU A 124 8.26 -24.26 -4.23
C LEU A 124 8.25 -25.58 -3.47
N LYS A 125 8.22 -26.72 -4.14
CA LYS A 125 8.26 -28.04 -3.51
C LYS A 125 9.59 -28.31 -2.78
N GLN A 126 10.71 -27.91 -3.37
CA GLN A 126 12.05 -28.31 -2.92
C GLN A 126 12.79 -27.26 -2.09
N SER A 127 12.38 -25.98 -2.13
CA SER A 127 13.13 -24.91 -1.47
C SER A 127 13.15 -25.06 0.07
N PRO A 128 14.34 -25.19 0.70
CA PRO A 128 14.45 -25.39 2.14
C PRO A 128 14.47 -24.06 2.93
N SER A 129 14.70 -22.93 2.26
CA SER A 129 14.84 -21.60 2.86
C SER A 129 13.59 -20.74 2.70
N LEU A 130 12.77 -20.98 1.68
CA LEU A 130 11.66 -20.10 1.32
C LEU A 130 10.53 -20.14 2.35
N ARG A 131 10.31 -19.01 3.05
CA ARG A 131 9.28 -18.84 4.09
C ARG A 131 8.07 -18.07 3.59
N SER A 132 8.26 -17.15 2.64
CA SER A 132 7.19 -16.30 2.10
C SER A 132 7.27 -16.20 0.58
N VAL A 133 6.12 -16.41 -0.07
CA VAL A 133 5.96 -16.23 -1.52
C VAL A 133 4.79 -15.31 -1.79
N HIS A 134 5.00 -14.35 -2.67
CA HIS A 134 3.98 -13.46 -3.20
C HIS A 134 4.05 -13.46 -4.72
N ILE A 135 2.95 -13.79 -5.37
CA ILE A 135 2.81 -13.76 -6.82
C ILE A 135 1.67 -12.79 -7.14
N SER A 136 1.99 -11.70 -7.83
CA SER A 136 1.04 -10.65 -8.21
C SER A 136 0.76 -10.66 -9.71
N ASP A 137 -0.50 -10.67 -10.12
CA ASP A 137 -0.91 -10.71 -11.54
C ASP A 137 -1.34 -9.33 -12.07
N PHE A 138 -0.56 -8.75 -12.98
CA PHE A 138 -0.90 -7.47 -13.65
C PHE A 138 -0.98 -7.58 -15.17
N THR A 139 -0.67 -8.73 -15.78
CA THR A 139 -0.49 -8.83 -17.23
C THR A 139 -1.60 -9.64 -17.90
N PHE A 140 -2.08 -9.16 -19.06
CA PHE A 140 -3.09 -9.77 -19.93
C PHE A 140 -2.64 -11.10 -20.57
N GLY A 141 -2.08 -12.01 -19.77
CA GLY A 141 -1.53 -13.30 -20.20
C GLY A 141 -2.37 -14.51 -19.78
N PRO A 142 -1.96 -15.73 -20.19
CA PRO A 142 -2.64 -16.97 -19.82
C PRO A 142 -2.69 -17.14 -18.30
N GLU A 143 -3.76 -17.77 -17.83
CA GLU A 143 -4.09 -17.84 -16.41
C GLU A 143 -2.99 -18.52 -15.57
N VAL A 144 -2.79 -17.99 -14.37
CA VAL A 144 -1.94 -18.61 -13.34
C VAL A 144 -2.46 -20.01 -13.05
N ASP A 145 -1.61 -21.02 -13.26
CA ASP A 145 -1.91 -22.39 -12.83
C ASP A 145 -1.76 -22.50 -11.29
N VAL A 146 -2.80 -22.03 -10.59
CA VAL A 146 -2.93 -22.11 -9.13
C VAL A 146 -2.83 -23.57 -8.68
N ARG A 147 -3.31 -24.52 -9.49
CA ARG A 147 -3.30 -25.94 -9.16
C ARG A 147 -1.88 -26.45 -8.99
N THR A 148 -0.98 -26.15 -9.93
CA THR A 148 0.43 -26.54 -9.80
C THR A 148 1.10 -25.97 -8.54
N ILE A 149 0.78 -24.72 -8.18
CA ILE A 149 1.31 -24.09 -6.95
C ILE A 149 0.76 -24.81 -5.72
N CYS A 150 -0.55 -25.06 -5.66
CA CYS A 150 -1.18 -25.79 -4.57
C CYS A 150 -0.62 -27.21 -4.41
N ASP A 151 -0.51 -27.97 -5.51
CA ASP A 151 0.02 -29.33 -5.52
C ASP A 151 1.46 -29.38 -5.00
N ALA A 152 2.32 -28.45 -5.43
CA ALA A 152 3.69 -28.34 -4.92
C ALA A 152 3.71 -28.11 -3.39
N LEU A 153 2.83 -27.25 -2.91
CA LEU A 153 2.80 -26.84 -1.52
C LEU A 153 2.16 -27.86 -0.58
N THR A 154 1.40 -28.84 -1.07
CA THR A 154 0.94 -29.98 -0.24
C THR A 154 2.12 -30.72 0.42
N THR A 155 3.24 -30.81 -0.30
CA THR A 155 4.47 -31.48 0.15
C THR A 155 5.48 -30.55 0.81
N ASN A 156 5.44 -29.25 0.52
CA ASN A 156 6.34 -28.29 1.13
C ASN A 156 6.09 -28.17 2.65
N LYS A 157 7.16 -28.24 3.44
CA LYS A 157 7.11 -28.20 4.93
C LYS A 157 7.76 -26.96 5.54
N VAL A 158 7.99 -25.92 4.73
CA VAL A 158 8.85 -24.79 5.09
C VAL A 158 8.13 -23.45 4.90
N LEU A 159 7.30 -23.33 3.88
CA LEU A 159 6.58 -22.13 3.53
C LEU A 159 5.53 -21.82 4.59
N LEU A 160 5.59 -20.60 5.13
CA LEU A 160 4.70 -20.08 6.17
C LEU A 160 3.68 -19.10 5.60
N THR A 161 4.02 -18.40 4.51
CA THR A 161 3.22 -17.34 3.92
C THR A 161 3.11 -17.54 2.41
N LEU A 162 1.88 -17.58 1.93
CA LEU A 162 1.56 -17.59 0.51
C LEU A 162 0.58 -16.46 0.20
N LYS A 163 0.92 -15.63 -0.80
CA LYS A 163 0.06 -14.60 -1.34
C LYS A 163 -0.07 -14.80 -2.84
N LEU A 164 -1.29 -15.02 -3.29
CA LEU A 164 -1.64 -15.16 -4.69
C LEU A 164 -2.67 -14.09 -5.04
N GLU A 165 -2.35 -13.27 -6.04
CA GLU A 165 -3.32 -12.39 -6.68
C GLU A 165 -3.74 -13.04 -7.99
N VAL A 166 -5.00 -13.45 -8.07
CA VAL A 166 -5.57 -14.11 -9.26
C VAL A 166 -6.59 -13.20 -9.90
N ARG A 167 -6.78 -13.31 -11.20
CA ARG A 167 -7.91 -12.63 -11.87
C ARG A 167 -9.22 -13.28 -11.44
N THR A 168 -9.44 -14.51 -11.86
CA THR A 168 -10.71 -15.25 -11.67
C THR A 168 -10.55 -16.38 -10.66
N LEU A 169 -11.54 -16.52 -9.77
CA LEU A 169 -11.63 -17.64 -8.84
C LEU A 169 -12.45 -18.77 -9.46
N ARG A 170 -11.80 -19.65 -10.23
CA ARG A 170 -12.44 -20.83 -10.81
C ARG A 170 -12.68 -21.93 -9.77
N LEU A 171 -13.67 -22.78 -10.01
CA LEU A 171 -13.96 -23.95 -9.18
C LEU A 171 -12.72 -24.86 -9.01
N GLU A 172 -11.95 -25.06 -10.08
CA GLU A 172 -10.71 -25.85 -10.04
C GLU A 172 -9.69 -25.30 -9.04
N TYR A 173 -9.57 -23.97 -8.92
CA TYR A 173 -8.68 -23.32 -7.96
C TYR A 173 -9.22 -23.45 -6.54
N ALA A 174 -10.54 -23.35 -6.36
CA ALA A 174 -11.18 -23.57 -5.07
C ALA A 174 -10.93 -25.01 -4.56
N ILE A 175 -11.01 -26.00 -5.44
CA ILE A 175 -10.71 -27.41 -5.13
C ILE A 175 -9.23 -27.57 -4.78
N ALA A 176 -8.34 -27.03 -5.60
CA ALA A 176 -6.89 -27.07 -5.37
C ALA A 176 -6.50 -26.45 -4.02
N VAL A 177 -7.10 -25.30 -3.69
CA VAL A 177 -6.84 -24.66 -2.41
C VAL A 177 -7.45 -25.48 -1.27
N LYS A 178 -8.67 -26.03 -1.39
CA LYS A 178 -9.22 -26.93 -0.37
C LYS A 178 -8.24 -28.06 -0.04
N GLU A 179 -7.70 -28.73 -1.05
CA GLU A 179 -6.72 -29.81 -0.86
C GLU A 179 -5.43 -29.33 -0.20
N LEU A 180 -4.92 -28.16 -0.62
CA LEU A 180 -3.77 -27.51 0.01
C LEU A 180 -4.02 -27.24 1.50
N LEU A 181 -5.15 -26.62 1.85
CA LEU A 181 -5.48 -26.27 3.23
C LEU A 181 -5.63 -27.53 4.09
N TYR A 182 -6.20 -28.60 3.53
CA TYR A 182 -6.35 -29.87 4.23
C TYR A 182 -5.00 -30.55 4.52
N THR A 183 -4.12 -30.60 3.53
CA THR A 183 -2.87 -31.39 3.57
C THR A 183 -1.68 -30.63 4.16
N ASN A 184 -1.57 -29.32 3.90
CA ASN A 184 -0.46 -28.53 4.36
C ASN A 184 -0.68 -28.09 5.82
N LYS A 185 0.28 -28.45 6.69
CA LYS A 185 0.26 -28.14 8.13
C LYS A 185 1.32 -27.11 8.55
N THR A 186 1.98 -26.47 7.59
CA THR A 186 3.08 -25.52 7.85
C THR A 186 2.67 -24.09 7.54
N LEU A 187 1.83 -23.90 6.52
CA LEU A 187 1.31 -22.62 6.11
C LEU A 187 0.50 -21.98 7.25
N ARG A 188 0.86 -20.75 7.61
CA ARG A 188 0.23 -19.97 8.70
C ARG A 188 -0.61 -18.82 8.17
N TYR A 189 -0.15 -18.22 7.08
CA TYR A 189 -0.81 -17.13 6.39
C TYR A 189 -1.07 -17.52 4.94
N PHE A 190 -2.33 -17.42 4.53
CA PHE A 190 -2.73 -17.62 3.14
C PHE A 190 -3.56 -16.44 2.66
N SER A 191 -3.22 -15.91 1.48
CA SER A 191 -3.94 -14.83 0.83
C SER A 191 -4.26 -15.21 -0.60
N LEU A 192 -5.54 -15.17 -0.96
CA LEU A 192 -6.00 -15.29 -2.33
C LEU A 192 -6.92 -14.11 -2.65
N THR A 193 -6.42 -13.17 -3.44
CA THR A 193 -7.08 -11.89 -3.70
C THR A 193 -7.36 -11.76 -5.17
N SER A 194 -8.45 -11.05 -5.52
CA SER A 194 -8.76 -10.81 -6.93
C SER A 194 -8.15 -9.50 -7.39
N GLY A 195 -7.38 -9.52 -8.49
CA GLY A 195 -6.84 -8.30 -9.09
C GLY A 195 -7.89 -7.42 -9.81
N TYR A 196 -9.15 -7.87 -9.93
CA TYR A 196 -10.17 -7.14 -10.69
C TYR A 196 -10.62 -5.83 -10.05
N SER A 197 -10.44 -5.62 -8.75
CA SER A 197 -10.97 -4.42 -8.07
C SER A 197 -10.44 -3.09 -8.65
N HIS A 198 -9.33 -3.13 -9.40
CA HIS A 198 -8.77 -1.96 -10.07
C HIS A 198 -9.18 -1.76 -11.54
N TYR A 199 -9.67 -2.79 -12.25
CA TYR A 199 -9.95 -2.71 -13.69
C TYR A 199 -11.42 -2.37 -14.03
N ILE A 200 -12.34 -2.45 -13.07
CA ILE A 200 -13.75 -2.07 -13.24
C ILE A 200 -13.92 -0.54 -13.42
N ILE A 201 -12.83 0.21 -13.26
CA ILE A 201 -12.79 1.68 -13.27
C ILE A 201 -13.00 2.29 -14.68
N GLY A 202 -13.12 1.50 -15.76
CA GLY A 202 -13.08 2.03 -17.14
C GLY A 202 -14.14 1.59 -18.15
N ALA A 203 -15.04 0.63 -17.86
CA ALA A 203 -16.00 0.14 -18.85
C ALA A 203 -17.28 0.99 -18.92
N ASP A 204 -17.62 1.48 -20.11
CA ASP A 204 -18.79 2.34 -20.38
C ASP A 204 -20.10 1.78 -19.79
N SER A 205 -20.78 2.62 -19.00
CA SER A 205 -21.97 2.29 -18.22
C SER A 205 -23.23 2.96 -18.80
N ASP A 206 -23.47 2.79 -20.10
CA ASP A 206 -24.70 3.27 -20.76
C ASP A 206 -25.86 2.26 -20.70
N SER A 207 -25.76 1.15 -19.96
CA SER A 207 -26.82 0.14 -19.88
C SER A 207 -27.32 -0.17 -18.45
N GLU A 208 -28.59 0.22 -18.26
CA GLU A 208 -29.69 -0.27 -17.41
C GLU A 208 -29.43 -1.08 -16.10
N GLY A 209 -29.94 -0.55 -14.97
CA GLY A 209 -30.56 -1.31 -13.86
C GLY A 209 -29.67 -1.66 -12.65
N GLU A 210 -30.10 -1.35 -11.42
CA GLU A 210 -29.36 -1.65 -10.17
C GLU A 210 -29.11 -3.15 -9.92
N GLY A 211 -29.95 -4.04 -10.47
CA GLY A 211 -29.72 -5.49 -10.47
C GLY A 211 -28.99 -5.99 -11.72
N ASP A 212 -29.22 -5.35 -12.86
CA ASP A 212 -28.69 -5.77 -14.16
C ASP A 212 -27.28 -5.23 -14.45
N ILE A 213 -26.73 -4.24 -13.74
CA ILE A 213 -25.35 -3.80 -14.00
C ILE A 213 -24.33 -4.79 -13.44
N TYR A 214 -24.55 -5.37 -12.26
CA TYR A 214 -23.71 -6.47 -11.79
C TYR A 214 -23.84 -7.67 -12.72
N ASP A 215 -25.08 -7.98 -13.14
CA ASP A 215 -25.36 -9.08 -14.04
C ASP A 215 -24.79 -8.88 -15.44
N SER A 216 -24.95 -7.69 -16.00
CA SER A 216 -24.44 -7.24 -17.30
C SER A 216 -22.93 -7.04 -17.27
N PHE A 217 -22.34 -6.48 -16.22
CA PHE A 217 -20.89 -6.38 -16.08
C PHE A 217 -20.26 -7.77 -16.02
N CYS A 218 -20.82 -8.65 -15.18
CA CYS A 218 -20.35 -10.02 -15.11
C CYS A 218 -20.63 -10.81 -16.41
N ARG A 219 -21.74 -10.56 -17.13
CA ARG A 219 -22.02 -11.19 -18.44
C ARG A 219 -21.07 -10.66 -19.52
N ARG A 220 -20.82 -9.34 -19.55
CA ARG A 220 -20.01 -8.63 -20.55
C ARG A 220 -18.52 -8.85 -20.39
N CYS A 221 -18.03 -9.02 -19.15
CA CYS A 221 -16.66 -9.43 -18.87
C CYS A 221 -16.45 -10.96 -18.98
N GLY A 222 -17.46 -11.72 -19.41
CA GLY A 222 -17.39 -13.19 -19.47
C GLY A 222 -17.29 -13.88 -18.11
N ILE A 223 -17.44 -13.12 -17.02
CA ILE A 223 -17.38 -13.57 -15.62
C ILE A 223 -18.48 -14.62 -15.39
N TYR A 224 -19.72 -14.40 -15.88
CA TYR A 224 -20.84 -15.34 -15.67
C TYR A 224 -20.68 -16.72 -16.33
N HIS A 225 -19.88 -16.87 -17.39
CA HIS A 225 -19.72 -18.20 -18.01
C HIS A 225 -18.82 -19.14 -17.20
N HIS A 226 -18.21 -18.68 -16.10
CA HIS A 226 -17.30 -19.47 -15.26
C HIS A 226 -17.61 -19.48 -13.76
N PHE A 227 -18.63 -18.74 -13.29
CA PHE A 227 -19.11 -18.87 -11.92
C PHE A 227 -20.22 -19.91 -11.85
N ASP A 228 -19.79 -21.17 -11.82
CA ASP A 228 -20.67 -22.25 -11.36
C ASP A 228 -21.13 -21.91 -9.93
N ALA A 229 -22.41 -22.12 -9.63
CA ALA A 229 -23.05 -21.75 -8.35
C ALA A 229 -22.46 -22.43 -7.10
N ASP A 230 -21.39 -23.21 -7.28
CA ASP A 230 -20.76 -24.10 -6.32
C ASP A 230 -19.27 -23.80 -6.08
N HIS A 231 -18.68 -22.80 -6.72
CA HIS A 231 -17.25 -22.48 -6.59
C HIS A 231 -16.80 -22.11 -5.15
N VAL A 232 -17.71 -21.63 -4.30
CA VAL A 232 -17.42 -21.33 -2.89
C VAL A 232 -17.55 -22.55 -1.97
N LYS A 233 -18.29 -23.59 -2.37
CA LYS A 233 -18.50 -24.78 -1.53
C LYS A 233 -17.20 -25.46 -1.10
N PRO A 234 -16.19 -25.65 -1.98
CA PRO A 234 -14.89 -26.18 -1.58
C PRO A 234 -14.21 -25.34 -0.49
N TRP A 235 -14.35 -24.01 -0.53
CA TRP A 235 -13.80 -23.12 0.49
C TRP A 235 -14.51 -23.28 1.83
N ILE A 236 -15.84 -23.27 1.83
CA ILE A 236 -16.63 -23.44 3.04
C ILE A 236 -16.32 -24.79 3.68
N SER A 237 -16.29 -25.86 2.88
CA SER A 237 -15.93 -27.20 3.32
C SER A 237 -14.50 -27.26 3.87
N ALA A 238 -13.52 -26.64 3.19
CA ALA A 238 -12.16 -26.52 3.71
C ALA A 238 -12.13 -25.83 5.07
N LEU A 239 -12.88 -24.73 5.26
CA LEU A 239 -12.94 -24.00 6.52
C LEU A 239 -13.62 -24.78 7.64
N LEU A 240 -14.68 -25.53 7.32
CA LEU A 240 -15.40 -26.38 8.27
C LEU A 240 -14.59 -27.60 8.71
N GLU A 241 -13.89 -28.22 7.76
CA GLU A 241 -13.06 -29.42 7.97
C GLU A 241 -11.66 -29.06 8.51
N ASN A 242 -11.30 -27.77 8.50
CA ASN A 242 -9.99 -27.31 8.91
C ASN A 242 -9.76 -27.39 10.42
N ASP A 243 -9.01 -28.41 10.82
CA ASP A 243 -8.20 -28.42 12.04
C ASP A 243 -6.75 -27.96 11.74
N THR A 244 -6.62 -26.76 11.14
CA THR A 244 -5.40 -26.37 10.40
C THR A 244 -4.35 -25.58 11.14
N SER A 245 -3.16 -25.51 10.53
CA SER A 245 -2.07 -24.60 10.89
C SER A 245 -2.33 -23.14 10.55
N ILE A 246 -3.29 -22.84 9.66
CA ILE A 246 -3.56 -21.49 9.19
C ILE A 246 -4.27 -20.71 10.29
N THR A 247 -3.60 -19.64 10.71
CA THR A 247 -4.09 -18.71 11.73
C THR A 247 -4.61 -17.43 11.11
N GLU A 248 -4.14 -17.09 9.90
CA GLU A 248 -4.52 -15.89 9.18
C GLU A 248 -4.93 -16.21 7.73
N LEU A 249 -6.14 -15.77 7.36
CA LEU A 249 -6.68 -15.93 6.02
C LEU A 249 -7.02 -14.55 5.45
N LYS A 250 -6.53 -14.24 4.25
CA LYS A 250 -6.91 -13.05 3.49
C LYS A 250 -7.61 -13.45 2.19
N PHE A 251 -8.79 -12.91 1.94
CA PHE A 251 -9.61 -13.35 0.81
C PHE A 251 -10.53 -12.24 0.30
N SER A 252 -10.83 -12.24 -1.00
CA SER A 252 -11.78 -11.31 -1.61
C SER A 252 -13.19 -11.90 -1.67
N LEU A 253 -14.19 -11.22 -1.08
CA LEU A 253 -15.59 -11.66 -1.15
C LEU A 253 -16.34 -11.13 -2.37
N TRP A 254 -15.63 -10.55 -3.33
CA TRP A 254 -16.22 -9.92 -4.52
C TRP A 254 -17.17 -10.85 -5.31
N CYS A 255 -16.90 -12.16 -5.30
CA CYS A 255 -17.67 -13.14 -6.06
C CYS A 255 -18.71 -13.91 -5.23
N PHE A 256 -18.89 -13.58 -3.95
CA PHE A 256 -19.78 -14.35 -3.08
C PHE A 256 -21.20 -13.81 -3.17
N SER A 257 -22.16 -14.68 -3.47
CA SER A 257 -23.57 -14.41 -3.22
C SER A 257 -23.83 -14.16 -1.73
N LEU A 258 -25.00 -13.60 -1.40
CA LEU A 258 -25.38 -13.41 0.00
C LEU A 258 -25.41 -14.75 0.77
N LEU A 259 -25.92 -15.82 0.17
CA LEU A 259 -26.00 -17.14 0.81
C LEU A 259 -24.60 -17.71 1.06
N GLU A 260 -23.68 -17.54 0.11
CA GLU A 260 -22.28 -17.96 0.27
C GLU A 260 -21.56 -17.14 1.34
N CYS A 261 -21.78 -15.82 1.40
CA CYS A 261 -21.28 -14.98 2.49
C CYS A 261 -21.78 -15.47 3.85
N GLN A 262 -23.07 -15.83 3.95
CA GLN A 262 -23.64 -16.35 5.19
C GLN A 262 -23.06 -17.69 5.58
N ALA A 263 -22.92 -18.60 4.62
CA ALA A 263 -22.32 -19.92 4.84
C ALA A 263 -20.85 -19.79 5.24
N PHE A 264 -20.10 -18.88 4.61
CA PHE A 264 -18.73 -18.52 5.00
C PHE A 264 -18.67 -18.00 6.44
N CYS A 265 -19.52 -17.03 6.81
CA CYS A 265 -19.56 -16.51 8.18
C CYS A 265 -19.80 -17.63 9.20
N ARG A 266 -20.78 -18.51 8.93
CA ARG A 266 -21.08 -19.66 9.80
C ARG A 266 -19.90 -20.62 9.91
N ALA A 267 -19.22 -20.91 8.79
CA ALA A 267 -18.05 -21.78 8.77
C ALA A 267 -16.89 -21.20 9.59
N VAL A 268 -16.66 -19.90 9.50
CA VAL A 268 -15.67 -19.19 10.29
C VAL A 268 -15.99 -19.23 11.79
N THR A 269 -17.26 -19.11 12.17
CA THR A 269 -17.69 -19.16 13.57
C THR A 269 -17.30 -20.48 14.23
N VAL A 270 -17.45 -21.59 13.51
CA VAL A 270 -17.11 -22.93 14.05
C VAL A 270 -15.62 -23.27 13.90
N ASN A 271 -14.89 -22.61 13.00
CA ASN A 271 -13.47 -22.82 12.83
C ASN A 271 -12.68 -22.27 14.03
N LYS A 272 -11.87 -23.11 14.69
CA LYS A 272 -11.10 -22.75 15.88
C LYS A 272 -9.65 -22.30 15.60
N SER A 273 -9.09 -22.66 14.44
CA SER A 273 -7.69 -22.36 14.11
C SER A 273 -7.48 -20.93 13.61
N LEU A 274 -8.46 -20.37 12.88
CA LEU A 274 -8.39 -19.04 12.30
C LEU A 274 -8.53 -17.96 13.38
N LYS A 275 -7.44 -17.26 13.66
CA LYS A 275 -7.42 -16.15 14.61
C LYS A 275 -7.79 -14.83 13.94
N LYS A 276 -7.45 -14.69 12.67
CA LYS A 276 -7.61 -13.46 11.90
C LYS A 276 -8.07 -13.76 10.48
N ILE A 277 -9.10 -13.06 10.05
CA ILE A 277 -9.61 -13.12 8.68
C ILE A 277 -9.61 -11.70 8.15
N ILE A 278 -9.06 -11.53 6.96
CA ILE A 278 -8.92 -10.25 6.31
C ILE A 278 -9.73 -10.30 5.01
N LEU A 279 -10.81 -9.53 4.97
CA LEU A 279 -11.69 -9.46 3.81
C LEU A 279 -11.24 -8.30 2.92
N GLU A 280 -10.85 -8.61 1.69
CA GLU A 280 -10.64 -7.62 0.64
C GLU A 280 -11.85 -7.50 -0.28
N ASP A 281 -11.92 -6.34 -0.92
CA ASP A 281 -12.97 -5.93 -1.85
C ASP A 281 -14.36 -6.36 -1.38
N PHE A 282 -14.59 -6.14 -0.08
CA PHE A 282 -15.83 -6.49 0.56
C PHE A 282 -16.90 -5.58 -0.02
N TRP A 283 -17.73 -6.16 -0.90
CA TRP A 283 -18.98 -5.56 -1.28
C TRP A 283 -20.01 -5.93 -0.22
N PRO A 284 -20.49 -4.98 0.61
CA PRO A 284 -21.58 -5.25 1.53
C PRO A 284 -22.85 -5.40 0.69
N HIS A 285 -23.05 -6.53 0.02
CA HIS A 285 -24.18 -6.72 -0.88
C HIS A 285 -25.52 -6.56 -0.16
N THR A 286 -25.58 -6.62 1.17
CA THR A 286 -26.74 -6.12 1.90
C THR A 286 -26.41 -5.82 3.37
N ARG A 287 -27.30 -5.05 4.02
CA ARG A 287 -27.52 -5.04 5.48
C ARG A 287 -27.43 -6.43 6.12
N LYS A 288 -27.78 -7.49 5.38
CA LYS A 288 -27.81 -8.88 5.86
C LYS A 288 -26.41 -9.49 6.03
N THR A 289 -25.43 -9.18 5.18
CA THR A 289 -24.05 -9.70 5.36
C THR A 289 -23.39 -9.11 6.60
N CYS A 290 -23.47 -7.78 6.77
CA CYS A 290 -22.96 -7.10 7.96
C CYS A 290 -23.66 -7.60 9.23
N ARG A 291 -24.99 -7.77 9.17
CA ARG A 291 -25.78 -8.35 10.26
C ARG A 291 -25.34 -9.77 10.57
N THR A 292 -25.06 -10.59 9.55
CA THR A 292 -24.59 -11.97 9.74
C THR A 292 -23.23 -12.00 10.42
N LEU A 293 -22.27 -11.16 10.01
CA LEU A 293 -20.97 -11.03 10.69
C LEU A 293 -21.13 -10.66 12.16
N SER A 294 -22.04 -9.72 12.44
CA SER A 294 -22.32 -9.26 13.80
C SER A 294 -23.02 -10.33 14.65
N GLU A 295 -24.03 -11.01 14.10
CA GLU A 295 -24.77 -12.11 14.75
C GLU A 295 -23.87 -13.33 14.98
N CYS A 296 -22.86 -13.54 14.13
CA CYS A 296 -21.86 -14.59 14.30
C CYS A 296 -20.77 -14.26 15.34
N GLY A 297 -20.77 -13.06 15.94
CA GLY A 297 -19.76 -12.66 16.93
C GLY A 297 -18.34 -12.55 16.35
N LEU A 298 -18.21 -12.23 15.06
CA LEU A 298 -16.92 -12.26 14.36
C LEU A 298 -16.16 -10.92 14.41
N GLN A 299 -16.60 -9.95 15.22
CA GLN A 299 -16.06 -8.59 15.21
C GLN A 299 -14.58 -8.49 15.56
N ASP A 300 -14.07 -9.42 16.38
CA ASP A 300 -12.66 -9.44 16.81
C ASP A 300 -11.76 -10.34 15.93
N ARG A 301 -12.37 -11.13 15.03
CA ARG A 301 -11.66 -12.08 14.14
C ARG A 301 -11.67 -11.65 12.69
N VAL A 302 -12.70 -10.95 12.24
CA VAL A 302 -12.88 -10.52 10.85
C VAL A 302 -12.58 -9.03 10.72
N PHE A 303 -11.55 -8.75 9.93
CA PHE A 303 -11.08 -7.42 9.59
C PHE A 303 -11.43 -7.17 8.13
N VAL A 304 -12.18 -6.10 7.87
CA VAL A 304 -12.38 -5.65 6.50
C VAL A 304 -11.15 -4.84 6.14
N GLU A 305 -10.30 -5.36 5.26
CA GLU A 305 -9.14 -4.63 4.78
C GLU A 305 -9.54 -3.68 3.66
N SER A 306 -10.38 -4.04 2.70
CA SER A 306 -10.85 -3.13 1.65
C SER A 306 -12.38 -3.15 1.61
N LEU A 307 -13.00 -2.00 1.88
CA LEU A 307 -14.45 -1.81 1.73
C LEU A 307 -14.73 -1.10 0.42
N PHE A 308 -15.62 -1.64 -0.40
CA PHE A 308 -16.07 -1.00 -1.64
C PHE A 308 -17.44 -0.36 -1.44
N LEU A 309 -17.49 0.98 -1.46
CA LEU A 309 -18.76 1.71 -1.41
C LEU A 309 -19.05 2.32 -2.77
N VAL A 310 -20.21 1.96 -3.33
CA VAL A 310 -20.71 2.50 -4.59
C VAL A 310 -21.90 3.41 -4.34
N GLN A 311 -21.80 4.66 -4.79
CA GLN A 311 -22.97 5.54 -4.93
C GLN A 311 -23.45 5.49 -6.38
N TYR A 312 -24.64 4.92 -6.59
CA TYR A 312 -25.35 5.04 -7.86
C TYR A 312 -26.25 6.29 -7.84
N PRO A 313 -26.38 7.01 -8.97
CA PRO A 313 -27.47 7.97 -9.10
C PRO A 313 -28.78 7.18 -9.02
N GLY A 314 -29.59 7.46 -7.99
CA GLY A 314 -30.93 6.87 -7.90
C GLY A 314 -31.66 7.15 -9.21
N LYS A 315 -32.19 6.11 -9.87
CA LYS A 315 -33.00 6.28 -11.07
C LYS A 315 -34.24 7.11 -10.71
N GLY A 316 -34.17 8.43 -10.91
CA GLY A 316 -35.33 9.23 -11.20
C GLY A 316 -35.90 8.74 -12.51
N THR A 317 -36.99 7.98 -12.41
CA THR A 317 -38.01 7.82 -13.43
C THR A 317 -38.08 9.03 -14.37
N ARG A 318 -37.99 8.80 -15.69
CA ARG A 318 -38.68 9.67 -16.63
C ARG A 318 -40.17 9.60 -16.29
N ALA A 319 -40.67 10.52 -15.48
CA ALA A 319 -42.09 10.71 -15.27
C ALA A 319 -42.35 12.20 -15.10
N MET A 320 -43.23 12.70 -15.97
CA MET A 320 -43.90 13.98 -15.86
C MET A 320 -44.38 14.22 -14.42
N GLY A 321 -44.22 15.46 -13.95
CA GLY A 321 -44.88 16.09 -12.80
C GLY A 321 -45.25 15.21 -11.60
N CYS A 322 -44.51 15.33 -10.48
CA CYS A 322 -45.04 15.58 -9.13
C CYS A 322 -43.98 15.42 -8.02
N SER A 323 -43.82 16.49 -7.22
CA SER A 323 -43.31 16.57 -5.83
C SER A 323 -41.80 16.37 -5.53
N PRO A 324 -41.26 17.02 -4.47
CA PRO A 324 -39.83 17.12 -4.19
C PRO A 324 -39.29 15.85 -3.50
N PHE A 325 -38.24 15.29 -4.08
CA PHE A 325 -37.60 14.04 -3.66
C PHE A 325 -36.69 14.26 -2.44
N ALA A 326 -36.98 13.59 -1.32
CA ALA A 326 -36.24 13.72 -0.06
C ALA A 326 -35.37 12.51 0.33
N ALA A 327 -34.98 11.61 -0.60
CA ALA A 327 -34.18 10.44 -0.19
C ALA A 327 -33.19 9.82 -1.21
N PRO A 328 -32.29 10.58 -1.88
CA PRO A 328 -31.24 9.97 -2.70
C PRO A 328 -30.02 9.43 -1.92
N PHE A 329 -29.78 9.84 -0.65
CA PHE A 329 -28.56 9.48 0.11
C PHE A 329 -28.73 8.43 1.22
N GLY A 330 -29.95 8.07 1.60
CA GLY A 330 -30.22 7.19 2.76
C GLY A 330 -29.46 5.85 2.77
N PRO A 331 -29.42 5.09 1.65
CA PRO A 331 -28.69 3.82 1.59
C PRO A 331 -27.16 3.99 1.70
N PHE A 332 -26.61 5.05 1.11
CA PHE A 332 -25.17 5.36 1.17
C PHE A 332 -24.77 5.84 2.56
N GLN A 333 -25.53 6.76 3.17
CA GLN A 333 -25.30 7.20 4.54
C GLN A 333 -25.40 6.03 5.53
N ALA A 334 -26.39 5.14 5.36
CA ALA A 334 -26.48 3.95 6.20
C ALA A 334 -25.30 2.99 5.99
N ALA A 335 -24.72 2.91 4.79
CA ALA A 335 -23.50 2.15 4.53
C ALA A 335 -22.27 2.81 5.17
N VAL A 336 -22.19 4.15 5.12
CA VAL A 336 -21.18 4.98 5.81
C VAL A 336 -21.23 4.76 7.31
N ASP A 337 -22.41 4.86 7.92
CA ASP A 337 -22.61 4.69 9.36
C ASP A 337 -22.18 3.30 9.83
N ARG A 338 -22.43 2.27 9.01
CA ARG A 338 -21.99 0.90 9.27
C ARG A 338 -20.51 0.69 9.04
N ALA A 339 -19.93 1.32 8.02
CA ALA A 339 -18.49 1.26 7.75
C ALA A 339 -17.70 1.74 8.97
N ALA A 340 -18.18 2.81 9.62
CA ALA A 340 -17.62 3.35 10.85
C ALA A 340 -17.73 2.39 12.07
N MET A 341 -18.55 1.33 12.00
CA MET A 341 -18.67 0.33 13.08
C MET A 341 -17.58 -0.75 13.01
N TYR A 342 -16.91 -0.93 11.87
CA TYR A 342 -15.88 -1.97 11.74
C TYR A 342 -14.59 -1.56 12.43
N ARG A 343 -14.22 -2.30 13.47
CA ARG A 343 -12.89 -2.18 14.09
C ARG A 343 -11.84 -2.75 13.14
N GLY A 344 -10.71 -2.05 13.00
CA GLY A 344 -9.58 -2.50 12.18
C GLY A 344 -9.79 -2.36 10.67
N LEU A 345 -10.76 -1.55 10.24
CA LEU A 345 -10.87 -1.10 8.85
C LEU A 345 -9.61 -0.30 8.47
N THR A 346 -8.73 -0.90 7.68
CA THR A 346 -7.42 -0.31 7.37
C THR A 346 -7.36 0.26 5.96
N ASN A 347 -8.06 -0.33 4.99
CA ASN A 347 -8.19 0.21 3.64
C ASN A 347 -9.67 0.43 3.29
N VAL A 348 -9.96 1.53 2.62
CA VAL A 348 -11.31 1.85 2.15
C VAL A 348 -11.21 2.31 0.72
N THR A 349 -12.02 1.71 -0.14
CA THR A 349 -12.17 2.09 -1.54
C THR A 349 -13.57 2.67 -1.74
N LEU A 350 -13.65 3.99 -1.88
CA LEU A 350 -14.89 4.67 -2.20
C LEU A 350 -14.94 4.89 -3.70
N GLN A 351 -15.92 4.29 -4.36
CA GLN A 351 -16.22 4.55 -5.75
C GLN A 351 -17.51 5.35 -5.87
N VAL A 352 -17.36 6.59 -6.31
CA VAL A 352 -18.47 7.53 -6.44
C VAL A 352 -18.75 7.68 -7.92
N TYR A 353 -19.84 7.05 -8.39
CA TYR A 353 -20.15 7.07 -9.83
C TYR A 353 -20.81 8.37 -10.27
N SER A 354 -21.53 9.03 -9.36
CA SER A 354 -22.09 10.33 -9.62
C SER A 354 -22.24 11.10 -8.31
N ILE A 355 -21.49 12.18 -8.19
CA ILE A 355 -21.84 13.27 -7.28
C ILE A 355 -22.83 14.11 -8.08
N LEU A 356 -24.13 13.76 -8.07
CA LEU A 356 -25.12 14.67 -8.62
C LEU A 356 -25.10 15.92 -7.72
N CYS A 357 -24.48 17.01 -8.19
CA CYS A 357 -24.83 18.33 -7.73
C CYS A 357 -26.25 18.58 -8.21
N VAL A 358 -27.25 18.15 -7.43
CA VAL A 358 -28.62 18.60 -7.64
C VAL A 358 -28.58 20.10 -7.40
N THR A 359 -28.65 20.87 -8.48
CA THR A 359 -28.69 22.33 -8.44
C THR A 359 -29.95 22.74 -7.69
N GLY A 360 -29.83 23.05 -6.40
CA GLY A 360 -30.96 23.51 -5.58
C GLY A 360 -31.07 22.92 -4.17
N GLU A 361 -30.36 21.83 -3.85
CA GLU A 361 -30.34 21.28 -2.48
C GLU A 361 -29.19 21.86 -1.66
N THR A 362 -29.47 22.20 -0.40
CA THR A 362 -28.60 22.95 0.52
C THR A 362 -27.41 22.16 1.07
N GLU A 363 -27.38 20.84 0.91
CA GLU A 363 -26.23 20.02 1.32
C GLU A 363 -25.49 19.42 0.12
N PRO A 364 -24.18 19.70 -0.04
CA PRO A 364 -23.41 19.11 -1.11
C PRO A 364 -23.34 17.59 -0.92
N ALA A 365 -23.48 16.85 -2.02
CA ALA A 365 -23.35 15.38 -2.06
C ALA A 365 -22.01 14.83 -1.50
N SER A 366 -21.03 15.71 -1.23
CA SER A 366 -19.81 15.38 -0.51
C SER A 366 -19.99 15.21 1.00
N THR A 367 -21.08 15.70 1.61
CA THR A 367 -21.30 15.64 3.06
C THR A 367 -21.19 14.22 3.61
N PRO A 368 -21.84 13.18 3.05
CA PRO A 368 -21.67 11.80 3.51
C PRO A 368 -20.23 11.28 3.40
N ILE A 369 -19.51 11.65 2.32
CA ILE A 369 -18.12 11.24 2.09
C ILE A 369 -17.19 11.92 3.10
N VAL A 370 -17.38 13.21 3.33
CA VAL A 370 -16.63 14.01 4.32
C VAL A 370 -16.87 13.46 5.72
N GLN A 371 -18.13 13.22 6.09
CA GLN A 371 -18.49 12.63 7.37
C GLN A 371 -17.89 11.23 7.54
N LEU A 372 -17.91 10.40 6.49
CA LEU A 372 -17.25 9.10 6.52
C LEU A 372 -15.76 9.26 6.80
N ILE A 373 -15.04 10.06 6.00
CA ILE A 373 -13.61 10.28 6.16
C ILE A 373 -13.29 10.79 7.57
N GLN A 374 -14.09 11.70 8.12
CA GLN A 374 -13.90 12.23 9.47
C GLN A 374 -14.13 11.18 10.57
N ARG A 375 -15.08 10.26 10.37
CA ARG A 375 -15.42 9.21 11.35
C ARG A 375 -14.49 8.00 11.30
N LEU A 376 -13.85 7.76 10.16
CA LEU A 376 -12.92 6.65 9.99
C LEU A 376 -11.56 6.96 10.63
N THR A 377 -11.39 6.59 11.90
CA THR A 377 -10.18 6.90 12.69
C THR A 377 -9.09 5.82 12.63
N SER A 378 -9.34 4.69 11.98
CA SER A 378 -8.40 3.57 11.87
C SER A 378 -7.88 3.31 10.46
N ILE A 379 -8.43 4.01 9.46
CA ILE A 379 -8.05 3.81 8.06
C ILE A 379 -6.64 4.31 7.79
N LYS A 380 -5.83 3.48 7.14
CA LYS A 380 -4.46 3.77 6.70
C LYS A 380 -4.42 4.03 5.20
N TYR A 381 -5.28 3.39 4.41
CA TYR A 381 -5.32 3.51 2.97
C TYR A 381 -6.72 3.93 2.51
N LEU A 382 -6.81 4.97 1.70
CA LEU A 382 -8.06 5.46 1.13
C LEU A 382 -7.91 5.54 -0.39
N VAL A 383 -8.78 4.84 -1.12
CA VAL A 383 -8.95 5.03 -2.56
C VAL A 383 -10.23 5.81 -2.78
N LEU A 384 -10.13 6.91 -3.52
CA LEU A 384 -11.26 7.72 -3.95
C LEU A 384 -11.31 7.65 -5.47
N SER A 385 -12.25 6.86 -6.00
CA SER A 385 -12.49 6.70 -7.43
C SER A 385 -13.71 7.52 -7.83
N LEU A 386 -13.49 8.61 -8.55
CA LEU A 386 -14.55 9.47 -9.10
C LEU A 386 -14.70 9.14 -10.59
N THR A 387 -15.87 8.66 -11.01
CA THR A 387 -16.09 8.21 -12.40
C THR A 387 -16.61 9.31 -13.33
N ARG A 388 -16.74 8.99 -14.64
CA ARG A 388 -16.91 9.93 -15.77
C ARG A 388 -18.08 10.90 -15.62
N ASN A 389 -19.09 10.51 -14.85
CA ASN A 389 -20.29 11.32 -14.64
C ASN A 389 -20.12 12.37 -13.52
N CYS A 390 -18.99 12.39 -12.82
CA CYS A 390 -18.59 13.53 -11.99
C CYS A 390 -18.08 14.64 -12.91
N CYS A 391 -18.96 15.57 -13.29
CA CYS A 391 -18.52 16.72 -14.07
C CYS A 391 -17.55 17.60 -13.26
N ASN A 392 -16.64 18.34 -13.91
CA ASN A 392 -15.66 19.20 -13.22
C ASN A 392 -16.28 20.11 -12.17
N ARG A 393 -17.53 20.59 -12.41
CA ARG A 393 -18.26 21.42 -11.45
C ARG A 393 -18.43 20.72 -10.11
N CYS A 394 -18.71 19.42 -10.11
CA CYS A 394 -18.91 18.67 -8.88
C CYS A 394 -17.62 18.56 -8.07
N TRP A 395 -16.49 18.29 -8.73
CA TRP A 395 -15.19 18.29 -8.07
C TRP A 395 -14.78 19.69 -7.59
N ASN A 396 -15.00 20.73 -8.38
CA ASN A 396 -14.62 22.08 -7.96
C ASN A 396 -15.41 22.54 -6.72
N VAL A 397 -16.64 22.02 -6.53
CA VAL A 397 -17.43 22.25 -5.30
C VAL A 397 -17.04 21.30 -4.16
N CYS A 398 -16.86 20.01 -4.44
CA CYS A 398 -16.71 18.98 -3.41
C CYS A 398 -15.25 18.65 -3.05
N GLY A 399 -14.35 18.76 -4.01
CA GLY A 399 -12.92 18.46 -3.90
C GLY A 399 -12.22 19.19 -2.75
N PRO A 400 -12.44 20.51 -2.55
CA PRO A 400 -11.92 21.22 -1.39
C PRO A 400 -12.34 20.60 -0.05
N ALA A 401 -13.64 20.30 0.11
CA ALA A 401 -14.16 19.72 1.35
C ALA A 401 -13.63 18.31 1.60
N ILE A 402 -13.55 17.48 0.56
CA ILE A 402 -12.97 16.12 0.65
C ILE A 402 -11.48 16.18 1.01
N CYS A 403 -10.71 17.02 0.33
CA CYS A 403 -9.28 17.19 0.61
C CYS A 403 -9.04 17.69 2.04
N GLU A 404 -9.85 18.64 2.51
CA GLU A 404 -9.77 19.13 3.90
C GLU A 404 -10.15 18.04 4.91
N ALA A 405 -11.15 17.22 4.62
CA ALA A 405 -11.51 16.06 5.45
C ALA A 405 -10.36 15.06 5.56
N VAL A 406 -9.70 14.74 4.45
CA VAL A 406 -8.52 13.86 4.43
C VAL A 406 -7.36 14.49 5.21
N ARG A 407 -7.11 15.79 5.05
CA ARG A 407 -6.03 16.50 5.75
C ARG A 407 -6.19 16.46 7.26
N ARG A 408 -7.43 16.61 7.75
CA ARG A 408 -7.74 16.57 9.20
C ARG A 408 -7.76 15.15 9.76
N ASN A 409 -7.84 14.13 8.91
CA ASN A 409 -7.87 12.76 9.36
C ASN A 409 -6.47 12.33 9.89
N PRO A 410 -6.35 11.90 11.16
CA PRO A 410 -5.07 11.57 11.76
C PRO A 410 -4.54 10.19 11.37
N SER A 411 -5.36 9.34 10.74
CA SER A 411 -5.05 7.93 10.47
C SER A 411 -4.65 7.66 9.03
N ILE A 412 -5.21 8.39 8.05
CA ILE A 412 -4.90 8.17 6.62
C ILE A 412 -3.40 8.39 6.37
N ARG A 413 -2.74 7.36 5.83
CA ARG A 413 -1.31 7.38 5.44
C ARG A 413 -1.14 7.30 3.94
N ASN A 414 -2.03 6.62 3.25
CA ASN A 414 -1.93 6.36 1.83
C ASN A 414 -3.24 6.80 1.18
N LEU A 415 -3.14 7.66 0.17
CA LEU A 415 -4.29 8.15 -0.56
C LEU A 415 -4.09 7.86 -2.04
N ARG A 416 -5.09 7.23 -2.67
CA ARG A 416 -5.16 7.07 -4.11
C ARG A 416 -6.36 7.83 -4.64
N PHE A 417 -6.13 8.82 -5.49
CA PHE A 417 -7.19 9.38 -6.32
C PHE A 417 -7.20 8.68 -7.68
N SER A 418 -8.39 8.26 -8.12
CA SER A 418 -8.63 7.82 -9.49
C SER A 418 -9.72 8.69 -10.08
N PHE A 419 -9.36 9.53 -11.04
CA PHE A 419 -10.32 10.36 -11.76
C PHE A 419 -10.55 9.74 -13.12
N ALA A 420 -11.75 9.27 -13.41
CA ALA A 420 -12.18 9.06 -14.78
C ALA A 420 -13.12 10.23 -15.05
N GLY A 421 -12.73 11.25 -15.81
CA GLY A 421 -13.58 12.42 -15.99
C GLY A 421 -13.07 13.38 -17.06
N PRO A 422 -13.92 14.29 -17.56
CA PRO A 422 -13.54 15.23 -18.60
C PRO A 422 -12.47 16.24 -18.12
N ARG A 423 -11.92 16.99 -19.08
CA ARG A 423 -10.83 17.97 -18.93
C ARG A 423 -11.20 19.11 -17.97
N GLY A 424 -10.30 19.54 -17.08
CA GLY A 424 -10.45 20.81 -16.33
C GLY A 424 -10.83 20.70 -14.85
N PHE A 425 -10.34 19.68 -14.14
CA PHE A 425 -10.41 19.62 -12.68
C PHE A 425 -9.50 20.67 -12.05
N ASP A 426 -10.01 21.41 -11.07
CA ASP A 426 -9.17 22.22 -10.19
C ASP A 426 -8.33 21.30 -9.29
N MET A 427 -7.01 21.34 -9.47
CA MET A 427 -6.05 20.53 -8.72
C MET A 427 -5.44 21.25 -7.53
N ALA A 428 -5.74 22.54 -7.33
CA ALA A 428 -5.23 23.32 -6.20
C ALA A 428 -5.61 22.71 -4.84
N PRO A 429 -6.83 22.16 -4.63
CA PRO A 429 -7.15 21.45 -3.39
C PRO A 429 -6.28 20.23 -3.11
N VAL A 430 -5.90 19.49 -4.17
CA VAL A 430 -5.04 18.31 -4.05
C VAL A 430 -3.61 18.73 -3.74
N ALA A 431 -3.08 19.74 -4.44
CA ALA A 431 -1.74 20.27 -4.16
C ALA A 431 -1.65 20.78 -2.71
N SER A 432 -2.62 21.59 -2.27
CA SER A 432 -2.71 22.10 -0.90
C SER A 432 -2.77 20.99 0.15
N LEU A 433 -3.51 19.90 -0.12
CA LEU A 433 -3.52 18.71 0.72
C LEU A 433 -2.11 18.10 0.85
N LEU A 434 -1.38 17.96 -0.24
CA LEU A 434 -0.01 17.39 -0.23
C LEU A 434 0.99 18.30 0.48
N HIS A 435 0.86 19.62 0.34
CA HIS A 435 1.72 20.56 1.05
C HIS A 435 1.49 20.51 2.56
N ARG A 436 0.22 20.46 2.99
CA ARG A 436 -0.16 20.69 4.40
C ARG A 436 -0.38 19.43 5.22
N SER A 437 -0.53 18.25 4.60
CA SER A 437 -0.77 17.01 5.35
C SER A 437 0.47 16.57 6.12
N ARG A 438 0.31 16.33 7.43
CA ARG A 438 1.36 15.77 8.31
C ARG A 438 1.26 14.26 8.51
N THR A 439 0.22 13.67 7.92
CA THR A 439 -0.17 12.26 8.11
C THR A 439 0.01 11.45 6.84
N LEU A 440 -0.15 12.09 5.68
CA LEU A 440 -0.08 11.42 4.38
C LEU A 440 1.36 11.09 4.01
N ARG A 441 1.64 9.79 3.89
CA ARG A 441 2.93 9.19 3.54
C ARG A 441 3.04 8.88 2.05
N LYS A 442 1.98 8.37 1.44
CA LYS A 442 1.95 8.03 0.02
C LYS A 442 0.74 8.65 -0.65
N PHE A 443 0.98 9.29 -1.78
CA PHE A 443 -0.07 9.73 -2.67
C PHE A 443 0.06 9.06 -4.04
N THR A 444 -1.06 8.60 -4.58
CA THR A 444 -1.12 8.00 -5.90
C THR A 444 -2.25 8.63 -6.69
N MET A 445 -1.96 9.02 -7.91
CA MET A 445 -2.93 9.62 -8.81
C MET A 445 -3.04 8.77 -10.08
N ALA A 446 -4.23 8.22 -10.31
CA ALA A 446 -4.51 7.33 -11.43
C ALA A 446 -5.49 7.97 -12.42
N SER A 447 -5.35 7.59 -13.69
CA SER A 447 -6.33 7.84 -14.76
C SER A 447 -6.53 9.30 -15.17
N LEU A 448 -5.57 10.21 -14.91
CA LEU A 448 -5.70 11.60 -15.32
C LEU A 448 -5.53 11.82 -16.83
N SER A 449 -6.30 12.77 -17.36
CA SER A 449 -5.97 13.41 -18.63
C SER A 449 -4.65 14.19 -18.53
N GLN A 450 -3.94 14.33 -19.65
CA GLN A 450 -2.66 15.05 -19.70
C GLN A 450 -2.79 16.51 -19.20
N GLU A 451 -3.92 17.16 -19.47
CA GLU A 451 -4.20 18.53 -19.03
C GLU A 451 -4.36 18.62 -17.50
N CYS A 452 -5.02 17.64 -16.87
CA CYS A 452 -5.17 17.62 -15.41
C CYS A 452 -3.84 17.31 -14.71
N LEU A 453 -3.01 16.45 -15.33
CA LEU A 453 -1.67 16.18 -14.82
C LEU A 453 -0.78 17.45 -14.91
N ALA A 454 -0.90 18.20 -16.01
CA ALA A 454 -0.23 19.48 -16.16
C ALA A 454 -0.70 20.49 -15.09
N ALA A 455 -2.02 20.66 -14.93
CA ALA A 455 -2.59 21.51 -13.88
C ALA A 455 -2.09 21.11 -12.49
N PHE A 456 -2.09 19.82 -12.16
CA PHE A 456 -1.56 19.32 -10.90
C PHE A 456 -0.09 19.69 -10.67
N PHE A 457 0.78 19.50 -11.66
CA PHE A 457 2.20 19.86 -11.50
C PHE A 457 2.45 21.36 -11.51
N THR A 458 1.59 22.15 -12.15
CA THR A 458 1.63 23.62 -12.05
C THR A 458 1.28 24.07 -10.63
N GLU A 459 0.27 23.48 -10.01
CA GLU A 459 -0.15 23.80 -8.63
C GLU A 459 0.79 23.21 -7.57
N LEU A 460 1.46 22.10 -7.87
CA LEU A 460 2.35 21.43 -6.92
C LEU A 460 3.72 22.13 -6.84
N SER A 461 3.75 23.24 -6.11
CA SER A 461 4.98 23.97 -5.81
C SER A 461 6.00 23.08 -5.06
N THR A 462 7.19 22.93 -5.64
CA THR A 462 8.30 22.19 -5.01
C THR A 462 8.82 22.88 -3.76
N SER A 463 8.76 24.21 -3.71
CA SER A 463 9.19 25.00 -2.54
C SER A 463 8.27 24.80 -1.34
N GLU A 464 6.96 24.75 -1.55
CA GLU A 464 6.00 24.43 -0.50
C GLU A 464 6.08 22.96 -0.08
N LEU A 465 6.24 22.06 -1.05
CA LEU A 465 6.41 20.63 -0.77
C LEU A 465 7.70 20.33 -0.01
N ALA A 466 8.74 21.15 -0.18
CA ALA A 466 9.99 21.02 0.58
C ALA A 466 9.79 21.21 2.09
N ASN A 467 8.71 21.88 2.53
CA ASN A 467 8.35 22.01 3.95
C ASN A 467 7.51 20.84 4.47
N ASN A 468 7.08 19.94 3.59
CA ASN A 468 6.41 18.70 3.97
C ASN A 468 7.45 17.61 4.26
N TYR A 469 7.40 17.03 5.46
CA TYR A 469 8.28 15.92 5.86
C TYR A 469 7.55 14.57 6.00
N ALA A 470 6.22 14.56 5.87
CA ALA A 470 5.40 13.37 6.02
C ALA A 470 5.32 12.57 4.71
N LEU A 471 5.20 13.24 3.57
CA LEU A 471 5.07 12.59 2.26
C LEU A 471 6.40 11.94 1.88
N GLN A 472 6.36 10.64 1.61
CA GLN A 472 7.50 9.81 1.25
C GLN A 472 7.38 9.21 -0.14
N ASP A 473 6.18 9.16 -0.73
CA ASP A 473 5.97 8.56 -2.04
C ASP A 473 4.89 9.31 -2.82
N LEU A 474 5.15 9.54 -4.10
CA LEU A 474 4.25 10.19 -5.05
C LEU A 474 4.29 9.43 -6.36
N SER A 475 3.14 8.90 -6.80
CA SER A 475 3.02 8.16 -8.06
C SER A 475 1.91 8.76 -8.91
N CYS A 476 2.17 8.99 -10.20
CA CYS A 476 1.16 9.45 -11.15
C CYS A 476 1.17 8.55 -12.39
N TYR A 477 0.08 7.84 -12.69
CA TYR A 477 0.04 7.02 -13.90
C TYR A 477 -0.15 7.92 -15.13
N HIS A 478 0.53 7.62 -16.25
CA HIS A 478 0.65 8.41 -17.49
C HIS A 478 1.74 9.51 -17.49
N HIS A 479 3.00 9.09 -17.46
CA HIS A 479 4.13 9.99 -17.65
C HIS A 479 4.46 10.17 -19.15
N LYS A 480 4.33 11.39 -19.68
CA LYS A 480 5.04 11.82 -20.90
C LYS A 480 6.26 12.66 -20.52
N ARG A 481 7.24 12.71 -21.42
CA ARG A 481 8.59 13.31 -21.31
C ARG A 481 8.69 14.78 -20.85
N GLY A 482 7.57 15.49 -20.64
CA GLY A 482 7.56 16.95 -20.39
C GLY A 482 7.85 17.41 -18.95
N TRP A 483 7.76 16.52 -17.95
CA TRP A 483 7.82 16.90 -16.52
C TRP A 483 9.00 16.27 -15.76
N VAL A 484 10.03 15.82 -16.48
CA VAL A 484 11.15 15.07 -15.88
C VAL A 484 11.83 15.89 -14.79
N THR A 485 12.10 17.17 -15.03
CA THR A 485 12.79 18.04 -14.07
C THR A 485 12.00 18.23 -12.78
N GLN A 486 10.70 18.52 -12.87
CA GLN A 486 9.82 18.66 -11.69
C GLN A 486 9.70 17.33 -10.94
N LEU A 487 9.55 16.21 -11.66
CA LEU A 487 9.47 14.88 -11.04
C LEU A 487 10.76 14.51 -10.31
N VAL A 488 11.92 14.84 -10.86
CA VAL A 488 13.22 14.64 -10.19
C VAL A 488 13.29 15.47 -8.92
N ALA A 489 12.97 16.77 -8.98
CA ALA A 489 12.95 17.64 -7.80
C ALA A 489 12.00 17.13 -6.69
N ILE A 490 10.81 16.65 -7.08
CA ILE A 490 9.88 16.05 -6.12
C ILE A 490 10.45 14.75 -5.56
N LYS A 491 11.00 13.85 -6.38
CA LYS A 491 11.61 12.61 -5.91
C LYS A 491 12.75 12.87 -4.92
N ASP A 492 13.56 13.89 -5.13
CA ASP A 492 14.63 14.27 -4.20
C ASP A 492 14.08 14.71 -2.84
N ILE A 493 13.00 15.50 -2.82
CA ILE A 493 12.28 15.87 -1.58
C ILE A 493 11.78 14.61 -0.84
N LEU A 494 11.16 13.69 -1.57
CA LEU A 494 10.61 12.46 -0.99
C LEU A 494 11.71 11.53 -0.45
N LEU A 495 12.84 11.43 -1.16
CA LEU A 495 14.02 10.68 -0.71
C LEU A 495 14.63 11.30 0.56
N ARG A 496 14.75 12.63 0.60
CA ARG A 496 15.16 13.37 1.81
C ARG A 496 14.24 13.04 2.98
N ASN A 497 12.92 13.08 2.79
CA ASN A 497 11.95 12.77 3.85
C ASN A 497 12.12 11.35 4.41
N ARG A 498 12.29 10.35 3.52
CA ARG A 498 12.59 8.96 3.94
C ARG A 498 13.90 8.87 4.73
N ALA A 499 14.93 9.58 4.29
CA ALA A 499 16.23 9.59 4.96
C ALA A 499 16.17 10.25 6.35
N LEU A 500 15.46 11.37 6.47
CA LEU A 500 15.25 12.06 7.74
C LEU A 500 14.50 11.17 8.74
N ALA A 501 13.39 10.54 8.33
CA ALA A 501 12.63 9.63 9.20
C ALA A 501 13.50 8.47 9.74
N LYS A 502 14.35 7.87 8.89
CA LYS A 502 15.28 6.81 9.31
C LYS A 502 16.36 7.30 10.28
N ARG A 503 16.90 8.51 10.06
CA ARG A 503 17.91 9.11 10.96
C ARG A 503 17.30 9.48 12.31
N ALA A 504 16.10 10.05 12.29
CA ALA A 504 15.33 10.36 13.49
C ALA A 504 14.99 9.09 14.27
N ALA A 505 14.61 7.99 13.59
CA ALA A 505 14.39 6.72 14.27
C ALA A 505 15.66 6.23 14.98
N ARG A 506 16.84 6.35 14.36
CA ARG A 506 18.12 6.03 15.01
C ARG A 506 18.39 6.87 16.25
N PHE A 507 18.02 8.16 16.24
CA PHE A 507 18.11 9.02 17.42
C PHE A 507 17.27 8.46 18.57
N VAL A 508 16.01 8.15 18.28
CA VAL A 508 15.06 7.59 19.24
C VAL A 508 15.55 6.25 19.80
N THR A 509 16.19 5.42 18.97
CA THR A 509 16.74 4.13 19.39
C THR A 509 18.14 4.22 20.02
N GLY A 510 18.66 5.42 20.28
CA GLY A 510 19.88 5.62 21.09
C GLY A 510 21.11 6.16 20.36
N THR A 511 21.06 6.44 19.06
CA THR A 511 22.18 7.11 18.37
C THR A 511 22.18 8.60 18.72
N ARG A 512 23.13 9.06 19.54
CA ARG A 512 23.16 10.44 20.07
C ARG A 512 24.07 11.38 19.26
N ALA A 513 23.89 11.42 17.94
CA ALA A 513 24.65 12.32 17.07
C ALA A 513 23.84 13.56 16.68
N LYS A 514 24.51 14.72 16.49
CA LYS A 514 23.88 15.98 16.06
C LYS A 514 22.99 15.81 14.82
N TYR A 515 23.50 15.15 13.78
CA TYR A 515 22.76 14.97 12.53
C TYR A 515 21.52 14.06 12.67
N THR A 516 21.49 13.16 13.66
CA THR A 516 20.30 12.34 13.97
C THR A 516 19.31 13.11 14.83
N ALA A 517 19.78 13.99 15.72
CA ALA A 517 18.95 14.89 16.52
C ALA A 517 18.30 15.98 15.65
N ASP A 518 19.04 16.61 14.73
CA ASP A 518 18.52 17.57 13.73
C ASP A 518 17.44 16.92 12.84
N ALA A 519 17.66 15.66 12.44
CA ALA A 519 16.65 14.92 11.69
C ALA A 519 15.38 14.68 12.53
N PHE A 520 15.55 14.38 13.83
CA PHE A 520 14.43 14.18 14.75
C PHE A 520 13.64 15.47 14.97
N GLU A 521 14.30 16.60 15.21
CA GLU A 521 13.65 17.93 15.35
C GLU A 521 12.74 18.26 14.16
N LYS A 522 13.15 17.88 12.94
CA LYS A 522 12.37 18.12 11.71
C LYS A 522 11.14 17.20 11.55
N VAL A 523 11.18 16.00 12.11
CA VAL A 523 10.17 14.95 11.81
C VAL A 523 9.48 14.36 13.05
N SER A 524 9.75 14.89 14.24
CA SER A 524 9.19 14.43 15.52
C SER A 524 7.67 14.36 15.51
N ASP A 525 7.04 15.32 14.83
CA ASP A 525 5.59 15.46 14.72
C ASP A 525 4.98 14.65 13.57
N CYS A 526 5.81 14.01 12.74
CA CYS A 526 5.36 13.24 11.59
C CYS A 526 5.01 11.81 12.00
N SER A 527 3.86 11.31 11.53
CA SER A 527 3.46 9.93 11.81
C SER A 527 4.41 8.87 11.23
N THR A 528 5.20 9.24 10.22
CA THR A 528 6.18 8.36 9.59
C THR A 528 7.31 7.96 10.54
N LEU A 529 7.63 8.78 11.54
CA LEU A 529 8.65 8.46 12.53
C LEU A 529 8.23 7.27 13.40
N VAL A 530 6.94 7.19 13.77
CA VAL A 530 6.40 6.07 14.57
C VAL A 530 6.65 4.75 13.86
N ASP A 531 6.29 4.66 12.58
CA ASP A 531 6.47 3.45 11.77
C ASP A 531 7.96 3.04 11.69
N GLU A 532 8.87 4.00 11.48
CA GLU A 532 10.30 3.73 11.37
C GLU A 532 10.92 3.32 12.72
N VAL A 533 10.44 3.88 13.85
CA VAL A 533 10.88 3.47 15.20
C VAL A 533 10.40 2.05 15.51
N GLN A 534 9.13 1.73 15.21
CA GLN A 534 8.63 0.35 15.36
C GLN A 534 9.48 -0.64 14.54
N ALA A 535 9.78 -0.29 13.28
CA ALA A 535 10.58 -1.13 12.39
C ALA A 535 12.05 -1.27 12.83
N THR A 536 12.61 -0.24 13.47
CA THR A 536 14.02 -0.22 13.89
C THR A 536 14.23 -0.86 15.27
N ALA A 537 13.32 -0.61 16.21
CA ALA A 537 13.41 -1.09 17.58
C ALA A 537 12.63 -2.39 17.84
N PHE A 538 11.82 -2.86 16.88
CA PHE A 538 10.92 -4.01 17.03
C PHE A 538 9.96 -3.87 18.21
N VAL A 539 9.38 -2.68 18.37
CA VAL A 539 8.46 -2.34 19.46
C VAL A 539 7.04 -2.09 18.95
N GLU A 540 6.08 -2.21 19.87
CA GLU A 540 4.67 -1.88 19.61
C GLU A 540 4.44 -0.36 19.42
N VAL A 541 3.32 0.00 18.78
CA VAL A 541 3.01 1.42 18.42
C VAL A 541 3.04 2.33 19.64
N ALA A 542 2.48 1.87 20.77
CA ALA A 542 2.42 2.64 22.01
C ALA A 542 3.83 2.92 22.57
N GLN A 543 4.69 1.90 22.57
CA GLN A 543 6.08 2.02 23.02
C GLN A 543 6.90 2.93 22.09
N ALA A 544 6.71 2.82 20.76
CA ALA A 544 7.36 3.72 19.81
C ALA A 544 6.99 5.19 20.08
N LYS A 545 5.71 5.48 20.32
CA LYS A 545 5.24 6.83 20.68
C LYS A 545 5.85 7.32 21.99
N GLU A 546 5.96 6.46 22.99
CA GLU A 546 6.59 6.80 24.27
C GLU A 546 8.08 7.15 24.10
N LEU A 547 8.82 6.35 23.33
CA LEU A 547 10.24 6.63 23.04
C LEU A 547 10.41 7.97 22.31
N ILE A 548 9.55 8.25 21.33
CA ILE A 548 9.54 9.54 20.61
C ILE A 548 9.24 10.68 21.59
N ALA A 549 8.20 10.57 22.41
CA ALA A 549 7.83 11.59 23.39
C ALA A 549 8.97 11.86 24.39
N ARG A 550 9.64 10.82 24.87
CA ARG A 550 10.81 10.93 25.75
C ARG A 550 11.96 11.69 25.09
N CYS A 551 12.24 11.41 23.83
CA CYS A 551 13.28 12.12 23.07
C CYS A 551 12.92 13.57 22.78
N ALA A 552 11.64 13.85 22.50
CA ALA A 552 11.14 15.21 22.33
C ALA A 552 11.27 16.01 23.64
N LEU A 553 10.92 15.41 24.77
CA LEU A 553 11.11 16.02 26.09
C LEU A 553 12.59 16.29 26.39
N ALA A 554 13.48 15.35 26.07
CA ALA A 554 14.93 15.56 26.24
C ALA A 554 15.43 16.77 25.43
N LEU A 555 14.93 16.98 24.21
CA LEU A 555 15.30 18.16 23.42
C LEU A 555 14.70 19.46 23.95
N THR A 556 13.67 19.43 24.79
CA THR A 556 13.17 20.66 25.47
C THR A 556 14.06 21.10 26.62
N ASP A 557 14.90 20.21 27.16
CA ASP A 557 15.93 20.57 28.12
C ASP A 557 17.08 21.27 27.39
N PHE A 558 17.42 22.48 27.85
CA PHE A 558 18.38 23.33 27.16
C PHE A 558 19.82 22.79 27.25
N THR A 559 20.16 22.09 28.34
CA THR A 559 21.46 21.45 28.50
C THR A 559 21.62 20.31 27.51
N GLU A 560 20.63 19.42 27.43
CA GLU A 560 20.60 18.32 26.45
C GLU A 560 20.59 18.85 25.01
N PHE A 561 19.84 19.93 24.71
CA PHE A 561 19.90 20.59 23.42
C PHE A 561 21.33 21.04 23.08
N MET A 562 22.02 21.72 24.00
CA MET A 562 23.40 22.17 23.81
C MET A 562 24.39 21.00 23.66
N ARG A 563 24.16 19.88 24.35
CA ARG A 563 24.92 18.64 24.16
C ARG A 563 24.75 18.09 22.75
N PHE A 564 23.51 17.97 22.26
CA PHE A 564 23.25 17.49 20.91
C PHE A 564 23.73 18.44 19.83
N ALA A 565 23.70 19.75 20.10
CA ALA A 565 24.25 20.77 19.22
C ALA A 565 25.78 20.71 19.14
N GLY A 566 26.43 20.04 20.10
CA GLY A 566 27.88 19.88 20.22
C GLY A 566 28.58 21.03 20.95
N VAL A 567 27.82 21.90 21.62
CA VAL A 567 28.35 23.08 22.32
C VAL A 567 29.01 22.68 23.65
N VAL A 568 28.39 21.75 24.38
CA VAL A 568 28.88 21.26 25.67
C VAL A 568 28.95 19.74 25.68
N ARG A 569 29.83 19.16 26.50
CA ARG A 569 29.95 17.70 26.64
C ARG A 569 28.95 17.14 27.65
N ASP A 570 28.78 17.81 28.78
CA ASP A 570 28.01 17.32 29.93
C ASP A 570 27.04 18.35 30.51
N VAL A 571 27.52 19.42 31.12
CA VAL A 571 26.68 20.48 31.71
C VAL A 571 26.98 21.80 31.01
N MET A 572 25.96 22.67 30.90
CA MET A 572 26.16 24.03 30.44
C MET A 572 26.55 24.92 31.61
N GLU A 573 27.84 25.25 31.66
CA GLU A 573 28.44 26.18 32.62
C GLU A 573 29.29 27.16 31.82
N CYS A 574 29.13 28.46 32.07
CA CYS A 574 29.99 29.47 31.49
C CYS A 574 31.28 29.58 32.30
N SER A 575 32.37 29.98 31.64
CA SER A 575 33.61 30.32 32.36
C SER A 575 33.38 31.52 33.27
N ALA A 576 33.91 31.47 34.49
CA ALA A 576 33.79 32.54 35.47
C ALA A 576 34.28 33.89 34.93
N ARG A 577 33.54 34.96 35.23
CA ARG A 577 33.87 36.35 34.88
C ARG A 577 33.76 37.25 36.12
N ASP A 578 34.66 38.23 36.20
CA ASP A 578 34.69 39.20 37.30
C ASP A 578 33.96 40.53 36.98
N ASP A 579 33.22 40.58 35.88
CA ASP A 579 32.52 41.80 35.42
C ASP A 579 31.09 41.96 35.96
N GLY A 580 30.61 40.98 36.74
CA GLY A 580 29.29 40.99 37.35
C GLY A 580 28.12 40.93 36.37
N GLN A 581 28.39 40.62 35.09
CA GLN A 581 27.36 40.48 34.06
C GLN A 581 26.68 39.10 34.15
N THR A 582 25.37 39.07 33.94
CA THR A 582 24.61 37.80 33.88
C THR A 582 25.06 36.96 32.68
N GLN A 583 25.46 35.71 32.94
CA GLN A 583 25.86 34.75 31.92
C GLN A 583 24.68 33.87 31.48
N LEU A 584 24.91 33.00 30.49
CA LEU A 584 23.83 32.18 29.92
C LEU A 584 23.32 31.14 30.91
N ASP A 585 24.20 30.55 31.72
CA ASP A 585 23.94 29.59 32.78
C ASP A 585 23.31 30.21 34.04
N ASP A 586 23.42 31.54 34.21
CA ASP A 586 22.72 32.28 35.27
C ASP A 586 21.22 32.51 34.95
N LEU A 587 20.78 32.24 33.72
CA LEU A 587 19.41 32.51 33.31
C LEU A 587 18.43 31.49 33.91
N PRO A 588 17.25 31.94 34.39
CA PRO A 588 16.19 31.02 34.80
C PRO A 588 15.76 30.10 33.65
N GLU A 589 15.34 28.87 33.99
CA GLU A 589 14.92 27.87 33.01
C GLU A 589 13.85 28.38 32.03
N ALA A 590 12.92 29.23 32.50
CA ALA A 590 11.89 29.84 31.67
C ALA A 590 12.48 30.74 30.55
N CYS A 591 13.58 31.44 30.83
CA CYS A 591 14.30 32.27 29.85
C CYS A 591 15.03 31.37 28.84
N LEU A 592 15.71 30.33 29.32
CA LEU A 592 16.41 29.36 28.46
C LEU A 592 15.44 28.65 27.50
N ARG A 593 14.28 28.21 27.99
CA ARG A 593 13.21 27.63 27.15
C ARG A 593 12.71 28.62 26.09
N ARG A 594 12.65 29.91 26.40
CA ARG A 594 12.23 30.94 25.45
C ARG A 594 13.28 31.18 24.37
N ILE A 595 14.57 31.15 24.74
CA ILE A 595 15.68 31.20 23.77
C ILE A 595 15.64 29.97 22.86
N HIS A 596 15.46 28.78 23.43
CA HIS A 596 15.33 27.53 22.69
C HIS A 596 14.21 27.56 21.63
N HIS A 597 13.10 28.25 21.91
CA HIS A 597 12.01 28.39 20.93
C HIS A 597 12.42 29.08 19.62
N PHE A 598 13.50 29.87 19.64
CA PHE A 598 14.04 30.57 18.47
C PHE A 598 15.27 29.88 17.85
N LEU A 599 15.78 28.82 18.46
CA LEU A 599 16.98 28.11 18.01
C LEU A 599 16.63 26.71 17.52
N ARG A 600 17.13 26.33 16.35
CA ARG A 600 17.13 24.95 15.87
C ARG A 600 18.51 24.35 15.99
N LEU A 601 18.59 23.01 16.06
CA LEU A 601 19.88 22.31 16.05
C LEU A 601 20.72 22.63 14.80
N SER A 602 20.06 22.95 13.68
CA SER A 602 20.71 23.39 12.45
C SER A 602 21.33 24.78 12.52
N ASP A 603 20.87 25.64 13.43
CA ASP A 603 21.30 27.03 13.53
C ASP A 603 22.62 27.16 14.31
N VAL A 604 22.90 26.18 15.17
CA VAL A 604 24.17 26.11 15.90
C VAL A 604 25.26 25.61 14.95
N LEU A 605 26.09 26.53 14.47
CA LEU A 605 27.26 26.18 13.66
C LEU A 605 28.32 25.58 14.59
N TYR A 606 28.63 24.29 14.39
CA TYR A 606 29.79 23.68 15.03
C TYR A 606 30.93 23.66 14.02
N THR A 607 31.90 24.54 14.22
CA THR A 607 33.21 24.42 13.57
C THR A 607 34.04 23.46 14.42
N SER A 608 34.26 22.26 13.90
CA SER A 608 35.30 21.39 14.44
C SER A 608 36.64 22.06 14.12
N ASP A 609 37.22 22.75 15.09
CA ASP A 609 38.67 23.03 15.08
C ASP A 609 39.44 21.74 15.39
#